data_AF-A0A359I933-F1
#
_entry.id   AF-A0A359I933-F1
#
_cell.length_a   1.000
_cell.length_b   1.000
_cell.length_c   1.000
_cell.angle_alpha   90.00
_cell.angle_beta   90.00
_cell.angle_gamma   90.00
#
_symmetry.space_group_name_H-M   'P 1'
#
loop_
_entity.id
_entity.type
_entity.pdbx_description
1 polymer ?
#
loop_
_entity_poly.entity_id
_entity_poly.type
_entity_poly.pdbx_seq_one_letter_code
_entity_poly.pdbx_strand_id
1 'polypeptide(L)'
;MAGLKRRNAYILVGVAVAAVCAVYFVVDPAVSRVVPKCLFHQLTGWQCPGCGSQRMLHALLHGDIAAAWHHNAVLLLLLPLLASLLWLELNRTRHPRLYMRVHSVPVALTAVSLLVAWWIFRNIFLS
;
A
#
# COMPACT_ATOMS: atom_id res chain seq x y z
N MET A 1 32.01 -1.59 5.74
CA MET A 1 31.15 -0.39 5.51
C MET A 1 29.77 -0.72 4.92
N ALA A 2 29.65 -1.64 3.95
CA ALA A 2 28.35 -1.98 3.33
C ALA A 2 27.29 -2.58 4.29
N GLY A 3 27.71 -3.36 5.29
CA GLY A 3 26.80 -3.93 6.30
C GLY A 3 26.15 -2.90 7.22
N LEU A 4 26.89 -1.84 7.59
CA LEU A 4 26.40 -0.75 8.44
C LEU A 4 25.35 0.11 7.71
N LYS A 5 25.60 0.43 6.43
CA LYS A 5 24.63 1.15 5.58
C LYS A 5 23.33 0.37 5.40
N ARG A 6 23.41 -0.96 5.22
CA ARG A 6 22.22 -1.82 5.14
C ARG A 6 21.44 -1.88 6.45
N ARG A 7 22.12 -2.06 7.59
CA ARG A 7 21.45 -2.05 8.91
C ARG A 7 20.66 -0.75 9.11
N ASN A 8 21.26 0.39 8.77
CA ASN A 8 20.58 1.68 8.87
C ASN A 8 19.38 1.78 7.92
N ALA A 9 19.46 1.19 6.71
CA ALA A 9 18.32 1.15 5.79
C ALA A 9 17.14 0.33 6.34
N TYR A 10 17.37 -0.85 6.93
CA TYR A 10 16.30 -1.61 7.58
C TYR A 10 15.69 -0.86 8.76
N ILE A 11 16.51 -0.19 9.57
CA ILE A 11 16.02 0.61 10.70
C ILE A 11 15.17 1.77 10.20
N LEU A 12 15.63 2.52 9.20
CA LEU A 12 14.88 3.65 8.63
C LEU A 12 13.54 3.21 8.05
N VAL A 13 13.53 2.12 7.26
CA VAL A 13 12.29 1.58 6.69
C VAL A 13 11.36 1.06 7.79
N GLY A 14 11.90 0.34 8.78
CA GLY A 14 11.13 -0.15 9.92
C GLY A 14 10.48 0.98 10.71
N VAL A 15 11.24 2.05 11.00
CA VAL A 15 10.72 3.25 11.67
C VAL A 15 9.65 3.94 10.82
N ALA A 16 9.86 4.08 9.51
CA ALA A 16 8.88 4.69 8.63
C ALA A 16 7.57 3.90 8.57
N VAL A 17 7.65 2.56 8.41
CA VAL A 17 6.47 1.68 8.42
C VAL A 17 5.75 1.74 9.76
N ALA A 18 6.50 1.66 10.88
CA ALA A 18 5.93 1.74 12.22
C ALA A 18 5.25 3.09 12.46
N ALA A 19 5.84 4.21 12.02
CA ALA A 19 5.23 5.53 12.14
C ALA A 19 3.93 5.63 11.35
N VAL A 20 3.89 5.14 10.10
CA VAL A 20 2.67 5.10 9.29
C VAL A 20 1.59 4.24 9.96
N CYS A 21 1.96 3.05 10.44
CA CYS A 21 1.03 2.18 11.16
C CYS A 21 0.52 2.84 12.44
N ALA A 22 1.38 3.49 13.23
CA ALA A 22 0.97 4.18 14.46
C ALA A 22 -0.02 5.32 14.16
N VAL A 23 0.23 6.10 13.12
CA VAL A 23 -0.70 7.17 12.68
C VAL A 23 -2.05 6.57 12.31
N TYR A 24 -2.10 5.55 11.46
CA TYR A 24 -3.36 4.91 11.05
C TYR A 24 -3.95 3.94 12.08
N PHE A 25 -3.27 3.69 13.19
CA PHE A 25 -3.85 2.99 14.34
C PHE A 25 -4.63 3.96 15.22
N VAL A 26 -4.11 5.18 15.41
CA VAL A 26 -4.73 6.17 16.30
C VAL A 26 -5.74 7.06 15.56
N VAL A 27 -5.50 7.32 14.27
CA VAL A 27 -6.30 8.24 13.48
C VAL A 27 -7.22 7.45 12.55
N ASP A 28 -8.53 7.47 12.84
CA ASP A 28 -9.53 6.91 11.95
C ASP A 28 -9.71 7.81 10.70
N PRO A 29 -9.31 7.36 9.50
CA PRO A 29 -9.46 8.13 8.28
C PRO A 29 -10.92 8.25 7.80
N ALA A 30 -11.86 7.49 8.37
CA ALA A 30 -13.29 7.61 8.07
C ALA A 30 -13.94 8.80 8.80
N VAL A 31 -13.47 9.13 10.01
CA VAL A 31 -14.14 10.11 10.90
C VAL A 31 -13.25 11.32 11.20
N SER A 32 -11.93 11.21 11.10
CA SER A 32 -11.01 12.28 11.49
C SER A 32 -11.12 13.51 10.56
N ARG A 33 -11.08 14.71 11.17
CA ARG A 33 -10.90 15.99 10.46
C ARG A 33 -9.44 16.31 10.15
N VAL A 34 -8.52 15.53 10.74
CA VAL A 34 -7.06 15.73 10.66
C VAL A 34 -6.49 15.10 9.38
N VAL A 35 -7.11 14.00 8.89
CA VAL A 35 -6.77 13.44 7.58
C VAL A 35 -7.64 14.15 6.54
N PRO A 36 -7.05 14.80 5.52
CA PRO A 36 -7.83 15.47 4.51
C PRO A 36 -8.77 14.47 3.83
N LYS A 37 -10.06 14.82 3.76
CA LYS A 37 -11.02 14.04 2.97
C LYS A 37 -10.51 13.99 1.54
N CYS A 38 -10.73 12.82 0.91
CA CYS A 38 -10.27 12.55 -0.43
C CYS A 38 -10.84 13.59 -1.42
N LEU A 39 -10.05 14.58 -1.85
CA LEU A 39 -10.53 15.63 -2.74
C LEU A 39 -11.08 15.05 -4.05
N PHE A 40 -10.44 13.98 -4.54
CA PHE A 40 -10.91 13.22 -5.70
C PHE A 40 -12.35 12.72 -5.52
N HIS A 41 -12.67 12.15 -4.35
CA HIS A 41 -14.01 11.67 -4.05
C HIS A 41 -15.01 12.82 -3.89
N GLN A 42 -14.59 13.94 -3.31
CA GLN A 42 -15.45 15.12 -3.20
C GLN A 42 -15.78 15.74 -4.57
N LEU A 43 -14.85 15.70 -5.51
CA LEU A 43 -15.03 16.27 -6.85
C LEU A 43 -15.76 15.33 -7.81
N THR A 44 -15.52 14.03 -7.72
CA THR A 44 -16.02 13.05 -8.70
C THR A 44 -17.10 12.11 -8.17
N GLY A 45 -17.26 12.03 -6.85
CA GLY A 45 -18.06 10.99 -6.19
C GLY A 45 -17.39 9.62 -6.16
N TRP A 46 -16.25 9.44 -6.84
CA TRP A 46 -15.59 8.13 -6.99
C TRP A 46 -14.54 7.90 -5.91
N GLN A 47 -14.39 6.65 -5.46
CA GLN A 47 -13.37 6.31 -4.47
C GLN A 47 -12.02 6.15 -5.18
N CYS A 48 -11.02 6.94 -4.80
CA CYS A 48 -9.66 6.74 -5.31
C CYS A 48 -9.00 5.50 -4.65
N PRO A 49 -8.05 4.84 -5.32
CA PRO A 49 -7.41 3.63 -4.78
C PRO A 49 -6.63 3.92 -3.48
N GLY A 50 -6.15 5.16 -3.29
CA GLY A 50 -5.44 5.57 -2.06
C GLY A 50 -6.34 5.66 -0.82
N CYS A 51 -7.50 6.30 -0.94
CA CYS A 51 -8.37 6.60 0.21
C CYS A 51 -9.02 5.33 0.81
N GLY A 52 -9.31 4.31 -0.01
CA GLY A 52 -9.75 2.99 0.48
C GLY A 52 -8.65 2.22 1.21
N SER A 53 -7.40 2.42 0.81
CA SER A 53 -6.22 1.76 1.41
C SER A 53 -5.96 2.22 2.84
N GLN A 54 -6.24 3.50 3.15
CA GLN A 54 -6.10 4.05 4.50
C GLN A 54 -7.09 3.41 5.48
N ARG A 55 -8.37 3.30 5.08
CA ARG A 55 -9.41 2.63 5.87
C ARG A 55 -9.15 1.14 6.02
N MET A 56 -8.69 0.49 4.94
CA MET A 56 -8.26 -0.91 4.98
C MET A 56 -7.13 -1.10 5.99
N LEU A 57 -6.11 -0.24 5.98
CA LEU A 57 -4.98 -0.32 6.90
C LEU A 57 -5.44 -0.11 8.35
N HIS A 58 -6.27 0.90 8.61
CA HIS A 58 -6.85 1.13 9.94
C HIS A 58 -7.63 -0.09 10.44
N ALA A 59 -8.55 -0.64 9.64
CA ALA A 59 -9.31 -1.84 10.00
C ALA A 59 -8.41 -3.06 10.24
N LEU A 60 -7.42 -3.27 9.37
CA LEU A 60 -6.46 -4.37 9.49
C LEU A 60 -5.61 -4.25 10.77
N LEU A 61 -5.18 -3.04 11.13
CA LEU A 61 -4.41 -2.79 12.35
C LEU A 61 -5.23 -3.02 13.64
N HIS A 62 -6.55 -2.93 13.56
CA HIS A 62 -7.47 -3.28 14.64
C HIS A 62 -7.93 -4.75 14.61
N GLY A 63 -7.44 -5.55 13.66
CA GLY A 63 -7.80 -6.96 13.51
C GLY A 63 -9.12 -7.22 12.78
N ASP A 64 -9.78 -6.19 12.24
CA ASP A 64 -11.02 -6.34 11.47
C ASP A 64 -10.72 -6.63 9.99
N ILE A 65 -10.52 -7.93 9.70
CA ILE A 65 -10.21 -8.42 8.36
C ILE A 65 -11.41 -8.23 7.41
N ALA A 66 -12.64 -8.35 7.92
CA ALA A 66 -13.84 -8.23 7.11
C ALA A 66 -14.03 -6.79 6.62
N ALA A 67 -13.88 -5.81 7.52
CA ALA A 67 -13.89 -4.40 7.14
C ALA A 67 -12.70 -4.04 6.24
N ALA A 68 -11.50 -4.57 6.51
CA ALA A 68 -10.34 -4.37 5.64
C ALA A 68 -10.62 -4.86 4.20
N TRP A 69 -11.23 -6.04 4.05
CA TRP A 69 -11.64 -6.58 2.75
C TRP A 69 -12.64 -5.66 2.03
N HIS A 70 -13.67 -5.18 2.73
CA HIS A 70 -14.65 -4.27 2.15
C HIS A 70 -14.02 -2.93 1.73
N HIS A 71 -13.06 -2.44 2.50
CA HIS A 71 -12.37 -1.19 2.19
C HIS A 71 -11.41 -1.32 1.01
N ASN A 72 -10.60 -2.38 0.92
CA ASN A 72 -9.71 -2.63 -0.22
C ASN A 72 -9.17 -4.09 -0.28
N ALA A 73 -10.02 -5.03 -0.72
CA ALA A 73 -9.64 -6.44 -0.87
C ALA A 73 -8.40 -6.67 -1.75
N VAL A 74 -8.26 -5.94 -2.86
CA VAL A 74 -7.11 -6.10 -3.75
C VAL A 74 -5.82 -5.70 -3.08
N LEU A 75 -5.78 -4.55 -2.41
CA LEU A 75 -4.57 -4.17 -1.70
C LEU A 75 -4.25 -5.13 -0.55
N LEU A 76 -5.28 -5.60 0.16
CA LEU A 76 -5.13 -6.60 1.22
C LEU A 76 -4.46 -7.88 0.70
N LEU A 77 -4.90 -8.38 -0.47
CA LEU A 77 -4.31 -9.54 -1.15
C LEU A 77 -2.90 -9.27 -1.68
N LEU A 78 -2.59 -8.02 -2.04
CA LEU A 78 -1.28 -7.62 -2.55
C LEU A 78 -0.25 -7.35 -1.44
N LEU A 79 -0.63 -7.32 -0.16
CA LEU A 79 0.31 -7.08 0.95
C LEU A 79 1.54 -8.00 0.96
N PRO A 80 1.41 -9.34 0.76
CA PRO A 80 2.58 -10.22 0.72
C PRO A 80 3.52 -9.89 -0.44
N LEU A 81 2.95 -9.53 -1.60
CA LEU A 81 3.73 -9.09 -2.76
C LEU A 81 4.49 -7.80 -2.43
N LEU A 82 3.82 -6.78 -1.89
CA LEU A 82 4.43 -5.51 -1.50
C LEU A 82 5.54 -5.69 -0.47
N ALA A 83 5.34 -6.56 0.51
CA ALA A 83 6.37 -6.91 1.49
C ALA A 83 7.59 -7.58 0.84
N SER A 84 7.38 -8.49 -0.12
CA SER A 84 8.46 -9.12 -0.86
C SER A 84 9.24 -8.14 -1.76
N LEU A 85 8.54 -7.16 -2.36
CA LEU A 85 9.17 -6.10 -3.17
C LEU A 85 10.03 -5.20 -2.30
N LEU A 86 9.52 -4.78 -1.14
CA LEU A 86 10.27 -3.98 -0.17
C LEU A 86 11.52 -4.72 0.33
N TRP A 87 11.39 -6.01 0.63
CA TRP A 87 12.52 -6.85 0.99
C TRP A 87 13.56 -6.95 -0.14
N LEU A 88 13.10 -7.10 -1.39
CA LEU A 88 13.96 -7.18 -2.56
C LEU A 88 14.74 -5.88 -2.79
N GLU A 89 14.10 -4.72 -2.58
CA GLU A 89 14.75 -3.40 -2.65
C GLU A 89 15.89 -3.27 -1.63
N LEU A 90 15.64 -3.67 -0.37
CA LEU A 90 16.64 -3.69 0.70
C LEU A 90 17.78 -4.69 0.44
N ASN A 91 17.51 -5.69 -0.39
CA ASN A 91 18.43 -6.77 -0.75
C ASN A 91 18.92 -6.69 -2.21
N ARG A 92 18.79 -5.54 -2.88
CA ARG A 92 19.07 -5.39 -4.32
C ARG A 92 20.45 -5.89 -4.75
N THR A 93 21.47 -5.74 -3.89
CA THR A 93 22.85 -6.17 -4.17
C THR A 93 23.07 -7.68 -3.99
N ARG A 94 22.17 -8.38 -3.27
CA ARG A 94 22.22 -9.84 -3.07
C ARG A 94 21.51 -10.59 -4.18
N HIS A 95 20.46 -10.01 -4.75
CA HIS A 95 19.62 -10.66 -5.78
C HIS A 95 19.44 -9.77 -7.03
N PRO A 96 20.53 -9.35 -7.72
CA PRO A 96 20.44 -8.40 -8.82
C PRO A 96 19.61 -8.93 -10.01
N ARG A 97 19.66 -10.24 -10.31
CA ARG A 97 18.88 -10.85 -11.40
C ARG A 97 17.37 -10.83 -11.12
N LEU A 98 16.96 -11.09 -9.89
CA LEU A 98 15.55 -11.04 -9.49
C LEU A 98 15.06 -9.59 -9.45
N TYR A 99 15.89 -8.68 -8.92
CA TYR A 99 15.62 -7.25 -8.88
C TYR A 99 15.32 -6.69 -10.29
N MET A 100 16.19 -6.97 -11.27
CA MET A 100 15.99 -6.48 -12.65
C MET A 100 14.77 -7.08 -13.35
N ARG A 101 14.42 -8.34 -13.06
CA ARG A 101 13.24 -8.98 -13.65
C ARG A 101 11.94 -8.37 -13.12
N VAL A 102 11.90 -8.11 -11.83
CA VAL A 102 10.74 -7.55 -11.14
C VAL A 102 10.57 -6.06 -11.41
N HIS A 103 11.66 -5.30 -11.50
CA HIS A 103 11.64 -3.86 -11.84
C HIS A 103 11.66 -3.61 -13.36
N SER A 104 11.09 -4.52 -14.15
CA SER A 104 10.99 -4.34 -15.59
C SER A 104 9.74 -3.52 -15.94
N VAL A 105 9.85 -2.69 -16.99
CA VAL A 105 8.74 -1.85 -17.48
C VAL A 105 7.46 -2.66 -17.74
N PRO A 106 7.50 -3.88 -18.33
CA PRO A 106 6.30 -4.68 -18.52
C PRO A 106 5.61 -5.03 -17.20
N VAL A 107 6.36 -5.44 -16.16
CA VAL A 107 5.80 -5.78 -14.85
C VAL A 107 5.15 -4.56 -14.19
N ALA A 108 5.81 -3.40 -14.26
CA ALA A 108 5.24 -2.15 -13.77
C ALA A 108 3.94 -1.78 -14.51
N LEU A 109 3.93 -1.87 -15.84
CA LEU A 109 2.75 -1.62 -16.66
C LEU A 109 1.63 -2.61 -16.38
N THR A 110 1.93 -3.90 -16.16
CA THR A 110 0.93 -4.91 -15.77
C THR A 110 0.33 -4.57 -14.41
N ALA A 111 1.16 -4.25 -13.42
CA ALA A 111 0.69 -3.87 -12.09
C ALA A 111 -0.20 -2.62 -12.12
N VAL A 112 0.22 -1.57 -12.84
CA VAL A 112 -0.56 -0.34 -13.01
C VAL A 112 -1.87 -0.62 -13.75
N SER A 113 -1.83 -1.39 -14.83
CA SER A 113 -3.03 -1.77 -15.59
C SER A 113 -4.03 -2.53 -14.74
N LEU A 114 -3.57 -3.50 -13.93
CA LEU A 114 -4.43 -4.25 -13.02
C LEU A 114 -5.05 -3.34 -11.95
N LEU A 115 -4.26 -2.40 -11.42
CA LEU A 115 -4.72 -1.47 -10.40
C LEU A 115 -5.79 -0.51 -10.95
N VAL A 116 -5.58 0.00 -12.18
CA VAL A 116 -6.55 0.84 -12.89
C VAL A 116 -7.79 0.06 -13.27
N ALA A 117 -7.65 -1.15 -13.83
CA ALA A 117 -8.77 -2.01 -14.21
C ALA A 117 -9.64 -2.36 -13.00
N TRP A 118 -9.02 -2.73 -11.87
CA TRP A 118 -9.72 -2.96 -10.61
C TRP A 118 -10.41 -1.70 -10.10
N TRP A 119 -9.72 -0.55 -10.15
CA TRP A 119 -10.29 0.73 -9.72
C TRP A 119 -11.55 1.10 -10.51
N ILE A 120 -11.53 0.90 -11.83
CA ILE A 120 -12.68 1.09 -12.72
C ILE A 120 -13.79 0.10 -12.36
N PHE A 121 -13.48 -1.19 -12.31
CA PHE A 121 -14.45 -2.24 -11.99
C PHE A 121 -15.17 -1.96 -10.67
N ARG A 122 -14.42 -1.61 -9.62
CA ARG A 122 -14.99 -1.32 -8.31
C ARG A 122 -15.90 -0.10 -8.31
N ASN A 123 -15.50 1.00 -8.97
CA ASN A 123 -16.29 2.23 -9.01
C ASN A 123 -17.50 2.17 -9.95
N ILE A 124 -17.63 1.11 -10.76
CA ILE A 124 -18.79 0.91 -11.64
C ILE A 124 -19.72 -0.18 -11.09
N PHE A 125 -19.17 -1.26 -10.53
CA PHE A 125 -19.96 -2.44 -10.15
C PHE A 125 -20.12 -2.66 -8.64
N LEU A 126 -19.27 -2.06 -7.80
CA LEU A 126 -19.27 -2.27 -6.33
C LEU A 126 -19.52 -0.98 -5.52
N SER A 127 -19.78 0.15 -6.19
CA SER A 127 -20.02 1.47 -5.59
C SER A 127 -21.50 1.75 -5.34
#